data_AF-A0A9Q0S3J5-F1
#
_entry.id   AF-A0A9Q0S3J5-F1
#
_cell.length_a   1.000
_cell.length_b   1.000
_cell.length_c   1.000
_cell.angle_alpha   90.00
_cell.angle_beta   90.00
_cell.angle_gamma   90.00
#
_symmetry.space_group_name_H-M   'P 1'
#
loop_
_entity.id
_entity.type
_entity.pdbx_description
1 polymer ?
#
loop_
_entity_poly.entity_id
_entity_poly.type
_entity_poly.pdbx_seq_one_letter_code
_entity_poly.pdbx_strand_id
1 'polypeptide(L)'
;METFTTAKHFECNDFLPITSLDKLKLFDSYIRTRTNFKAEFMEYLLTLGGKDVLSVIKAMVAETYDLQLQRLINWTGKGGKHEMSKSSSAACIIECTMFSNNSTRFETEAMFKYHLQHSSDRVRSLIAKSCKAKADSS
;
A
#
# COMPACT_ATOMS: atom_id res chain seq x y z
N MET A 1 -41.38 9.02 -9.52
CA MET A 1 -40.13 9.37 -10.21
C MET A 1 -39.06 9.41 -9.13
N GLU A 2 -38.41 8.26 -8.89
CA GLU A 2 -37.45 8.11 -7.80
C GLU A 2 -36.11 8.73 -8.24
N THR A 3 -35.60 9.67 -7.44
CA THR A 3 -34.30 10.28 -7.68
C THR A 3 -33.21 9.26 -7.38
N PHE A 4 -32.61 8.72 -8.45
CA PHE A 4 -31.34 8.00 -8.35
C PHE A 4 -30.31 8.96 -7.76
N THR A 5 -30.00 8.76 -6.47
CA THR A 5 -28.89 9.42 -5.81
C THR A 5 -27.64 8.95 -6.53
N THR A 6 -27.04 9.80 -7.36
CA THR A 6 -25.83 9.48 -8.11
C THR A 6 -24.76 9.13 -7.09
N ALA A 7 -24.45 7.84 -6.96
CA ALA A 7 -23.40 7.38 -6.08
C ALA A 7 -22.12 8.13 -6.47
N LYS A 8 -21.53 8.85 -5.51
CA LYS A 8 -20.28 9.59 -5.72
C LYS A 8 -19.26 8.67 -6.40
N HIS A 9 -18.82 9.04 -7.60
CA HIS A 9 -17.69 8.38 -8.23
C HIS A 9 -16.46 8.70 -7.38
N PHE A 10 -15.78 7.66 -6.90
CA PHE A 10 -14.55 7.82 -6.13
C PHE A 10 -13.42 7.34 -7.03
N GLU A 11 -12.48 8.23 -7.30
CA GLU A 11 -11.27 7.88 -8.05
C GLU A 11 -10.27 7.22 -7.10
N CYS A 12 -9.36 6.40 -7.63
CA CYS A 12 -8.34 5.76 -6.81
C CYS A 12 -7.52 6.78 -6.00
N ASN A 13 -7.19 7.92 -6.60
CA ASN A 13 -6.41 8.99 -5.99
C ASN A 13 -7.05 9.62 -4.75
N ASP A 14 -8.39 9.56 -4.61
CA ASP A 14 -9.09 10.09 -3.44
C ASP A 14 -8.75 9.33 -2.15
N PHE A 15 -8.24 8.11 -2.27
CA PHE A 15 -7.90 7.24 -1.15
C PHE A 15 -6.42 7.29 -0.74
N LEU A 16 -5.54 7.77 -1.63
CA LEU A 16 -4.10 7.61 -1.47
C LEU A 16 -3.42 8.88 -0.91
N PRO A 17 -2.45 8.74 0.01
CA PRO A 17 -2.11 7.51 0.71
C PRO A 17 -3.21 7.12 1.72
N ILE A 18 -3.42 5.81 1.91
CA ILE A 18 -4.38 5.29 2.87
C ILE A 18 -3.83 5.55 4.28
N THR A 19 -4.64 6.22 5.10
CA THR A 19 -4.22 6.79 6.40
C THR A 19 -4.79 6.06 7.62
N SER A 20 -5.67 5.07 7.42
CA SER A 20 -6.27 4.32 8.53
C SER A 20 -6.69 2.91 8.13
N LEU A 21 -6.86 2.04 9.13
CA LEU A 21 -7.33 0.67 8.93
C LEU A 21 -8.75 0.62 8.34
N ASP A 22 -9.63 1.54 8.71
CA ASP A 22 -11.00 1.55 8.18
C ASP A 22 -11.04 2.01 6.73
N LYS A 23 -10.22 2.99 6.36
CA LYS A 23 -10.02 3.36 4.95
C LYS A 23 -9.39 2.21 4.16
N LEU A 24 -8.45 1.46 4.73
CA LEU A 24 -7.86 0.28 4.10
C LEU A 24 -8.93 -0.80 3.81
N LYS A 25 -9.78 -1.11 4.79
CA LYS A 25 -10.89 -2.06 4.60
C LYS A 25 -11.84 -1.60 3.50
N LEU A 26 -12.18 -0.31 3.48
CA LEU A 26 -13.04 0.28 2.45
C LEU A 26 -12.38 0.18 1.08
N PHE A 27 -11.10 0.56 0.97
CA PHE A 27 -10.33 0.49 -0.26
C PHE A 27 -10.24 -0.94 -0.81
N ASP A 28 -9.94 -1.92 0.04
CA ASP A 28 -9.92 -3.34 -0.33
C ASP A 28 -11.31 -3.85 -0.75
N SER A 29 -12.38 -3.32 -0.17
CA SER A 29 -13.75 -3.61 -0.61
C SER A 29 -14.03 -3.04 -2.01
N TYR A 30 -13.57 -1.82 -2.30
CA TYR A 30 -13.70 -1.21 -3.62
C TYR A 30 -12.93 -1.99 -4.69
N ILE A 31 -11.66 -2.36 -4.43
CA ILE A 31 -10.87 -3.19 -5.36
C ILE A 31 -11.60 -4.50 -5.69
N ARG A 32 -12.22 -5.14 -4.70
CA ARG A 32 -12.89 -6.43 -4.88
C ARG A 32 -14.20 -6.34 -5.64
N THR A 33 -14.92 -5.24 -5.50
CA THR A 33 -16.30 -5.10 -5.99
C THR A 33 -16.41 -4.25 -7.25
N ARG A 34 -15.40 -3.43 -7.56
CA ARG A 34 -15.41 -2.48 -8.67
C ARG A 34 -14.21 -2.71 -9.58
N THR A 35 -14.43 -3.39 -10.71
CA THR A 35 -13.38 -3.73 -11.67
C THR A 35 -12.63 -2.50 -12.20
N ASN A 36 -13.33 -1.42 -12.52
CA ASN A 36 -12.70 -0.18 -13.00
C ASN A 36 -11.78 0.43 -11.94
N PHE A 37 -12.21 0.46 -10.67
CA PHE A 37 -11.38 0.95 -9.57
C PHE A 37 -10.11 0.10 -9.38
N LYS A 38 -10.23 -1.23 -9.51
CA LYS A 38 -9.05 -2.12 -9.49
C LYS A 38 -8.10 -1.80 -10.65
N ALA A 39 -8.63 -1.64 -11.86
CA ALA A 39 -7.82 -1.35 -13.05
C ALA A 39 -7.08 -0.01 -12.90
N GLU A 40 -7.78 1.06 -12.50
CA GLU A 40 -7.19 2.38 -12.21
C GLU A 40 -6.08 2.29 -11.17
N PHE A 41 -6.28 1.55 -10.09
CA PHE A 41 -5.26 1.37 -9.07
C PHE A 41 -4.03 0.62 -9.60
N MET A 42 -4.24 -0.45 -10.37
CA MET A 42 -3.13 -1.21 -10.96
C MET A 42 -2.35 -0.36 -11.97
N GLU A 43 -3.04 0.41 -12.81
CA GLU A 43 -2.42 1.36 -13.75
C GLU A 43 -1.58 2.39 -13.01
N TYR A 44 -2.11 2.98 -11.92
CA TYR A 44 -1.37 3.89 -11.06
C TYR A 44 -0.09 3.24 -10.52
N LEU A 45 -0.20 2.04 -9.94
CA LEU A 45 0.95 1.31 -9.38
C LEU A 45 2.05 1.06 -10.42
N LEU A 46 1.67 0.73 -11.65
CA LEU A 46 2.61 0.46 -12.74
C LEU A 46 3.44 1.71 -13.13
N THR A 47 2.99 2.92 -12.79
CA THR A 47 3.76 4.16 -13.02
C THR A 47 4.91 4.37 -12.02
N LEU A 48 4.88 3.71 -10.85
CA LEU A 48 5.76 4.04 -9.73
C LEU A 48 7.21 3.53 -9.87
N GLY A 49 7.45 2.60 -10.80
CA GLY A 49 8.78 2.15 -11.21
C GLY A 49 9.71 1.66 -10.08
N GLY A 50 10.96 1.37 -10.44
CA GLY A 50 11.99 0.87 -9.53
C GLY A 50 13.10 0.13 -10.28
N LYS A 51 14.27 0.00 -9.65
CA LYS A 51 15.44 -0.69 -10.24
C LYS A 51 15.43 -2.20 -10.04
N ASP A 52 14.72 -2.65 -9.01
CA ASP A 52 14.59 -4.04 -8.58
C ASP A 52 13.25 -4.26 -7.87
N VAL A 53 12.90 -5.54 -7.66
CA VAL A 53 11.65 -5.99 -7.00
C VAL A 53 11.40 -5.26 -5.67
N LEU A 54 12.43 -5.12 -4.83
CA LEU A 54 12.29 -4.49 -3.52
C LEU A 54 12.03 -2.98 -3.62
N SER A 55 12.70 -2.31 -4.56
CA SER A 55 12.53 -0.88 -4.80
C SER A 55 11.14 -0.56 -5.34
N VAL A 56 10.60 -1.39 -6.24
CA VAL A 56 9.22 -1.27 -6.74
C VAL A 56 8.22 -1.46 -5.59
N ILE A 57 8.39 -2.51 -4.78
CA ILE A 57 7.58 -2.73 -3.59
C ILE A 57 7.62 -1.53 -2.65
N LYS A 58 8.81 -0.98 -2.38
CA LYS A 58 8.98 0.19 -1.52
C LYS A 58 8.22 1.40 -2.05
N ALA A 59 8.30 1.67 -3.35
CA ALA A 59 7.60 2.79 -3.98
C ALA A 59 6.08 2.60 -3.88
N MET A 60 5.57 1.44 -4.33
CA MET A 60 4.15 1.12 -4.28
C MET A 60 3.57 1.16 -2.85
N VAL A 61 4.28 0.61 -1.86
CA VAL A 61 3.85 0.65 -0.45
C VAL A 61 3.84 2.06 0.10
N ALA A 62 4.84 2.89 -0.22
CA ALA A 62 4.91 4.27 0.27
C ALA A 62 3.80 5.15 -0.30
N GLU A 63 3.41 4.93 -1.55
CA GLU A 63 2.31 5.64 -2.20
C GLU A 63 0.93 5.11 -1.76
N THR A 64 0.82 3.81 -1.49
CA THR A 64 -0.46 3.20 -1.10
C THR A 64 -0.79 3.42 0.36
N TYR A 65 0.18 3.27 1.26
CA TYR A 65 -0.04 3.27 2.71
C TYR A 65 0.81 4.33 3.38
N ASP A 66 0.18 5.20 4.16
CA ASP A 66 0.92 6.18 4.93
C ASP A 66 1.83 5.50 5.98
N LEU A 67 2.82 6.25 6.47
CA LEU A 67 3.82 5.70 7.40
C LEU A 67 3.19 5.16 8.70
N GLN A 68 2.07 5.74 9.17
CA GLN A 68 1.44 5.27 10.40
C GLN A 68 0.69 3.95 10.16
N LEU A 69 -0.05 3.83 9.07
CA LEU A 69 -0.73 2.61 8.65
C LEU A 69 0.27 1.48 8.42
N GLN A 70 1.43 1.76 7.82
CA GLN A 70 2.50 0.77 7.64
C GLN A 70 2.94 0.09 8.95
N ARG A 71 2.78 0.75 10.12
CA ARG A 71 3.08 0.15 11.43
C ARG A 71 1.98 -0.79 11.92
N LEU A 72 0.75 -0.58 11.46
CA LEU A 72 -0.46 -1.30 11.88
C LEU A 72 -0.76 -2.53 11.02
N ILE A 73 0.03 -2.77 9.97
CA ILE A 73 -0.13 -3.90 9.05
C ILE A 73 1.06 -4.86 9.16
N ASN A 74 0.84 -6.14 8.90
CA ASN A 74 1.89 -7.11 8.62
C ASN A 74 1.34 -8.26 7.76
N TRP A 75 2.19 -9.22 7.36
CA TRP A 75 1.74 -10.30 6.49
C TRP A 75 0.67 -11.21 7.11
N THR A 76 0.73 -11.50 8.42
CA THR A 76 -0.03 -12.59 9.07
C THR A 76 -1.13 -12.13 10.03
N GLY A 77 -1.26 -10.82 10.28
CA GLY A 77 -2.13 -10.24 11.31
C GLY A 77 -1.64 -10.41 12.76
N LYS A 78 -0.48 -11.03 12.99
CA LYS A 78 0.01 -11.29 14.36
C LYS A 78 0.24 -9.99 15.14
N GLY A 79 -0.03 -10.05 16.44
CA GLY A 79 0.16 -8.92 17.37
C GLY A 79 -0.90 -7.83 17.24
N GLY A 80 -2.13 -8.18 16.84
CA GLY A 80 -3.23 -7.23 16.70
C GLY A 80 -3.14 -6.32 15.47
N LYS A 81 -2.28 -6.68 14.49
CA LYS A 81 -2.12 -5.95 13.24
C LYS A 81 -3.08 -6.45 12.17
N HIS A 82 -3.31 -5.63 11.15
CA HIS A 82 -4.09 -6.05 9.99
C HIS A 82 -3.28 -7.00 9.10
N GLU A 83 -3.94 -8.08 8.63
CA GLU A 83 -3.35 -9.15 7.84
C GLU A 83 -3.32 -8.79 6.34
N MET A 84 -2.13 -8.62 5.77
CA MET A 84 -1.96 -8.27 4.36
C MET A 84 -1.99 -9.47 3.41
N SER A 85 -1.83 -10.71 3.89
CA SER A 85 -1.91 -11.92 3.03
C SER A 85 -3.26 -12.08 2.33
N LYS A 86 -4.32 -11.47 2.87
CA LYS A 86 -5.70 -11.48 2.37
C LYS A 86 -6.17 -10.13 1.83
N SER A 87 -5.27 -9.14 1.80
CA SER A 87 -5.59 -7.79 1.35
C SER A 87 -5.64 -7.71 -0.17
N SER A 88 -6.67 -7.06 -0.69
CA SER A 88 -6.86 -6.89 -2.14
C SER A 88 -5.85 -5.89 -2.72
N SER A 89 -5.53 -4.83 -1.97
CA SER A 89 -4.46 -3.89 -2.34
C SER A 89 -3.08 -4.55 -2.31
N ALA A 90 -2.79 -5.42 -1.33
CA ALA A 90 -1.55 -6.21 -1.33
C ALA A 90 -1.43 -7.10 -2.56
N ALA A 91 -2.52 -7.77 -2.96
CA ALA A 91 -2.53 -8.59 -4.16
C ALA A 91 -2.23 -7.77 -5.43
N CYS A 92 -2.80 -6.56 -5.55
CA CYS A 92 -2.51 -5.66 -6.66
C CYS A 92 -1.03 -5.23 -6.67
N ILE A 93 -0.46 -4.88 -5.51
CA ILE A 93 0.96 -4.52 -5.40
C ILE A 93 1.86 -5.69 -5.85
N ILE A 94 1.54 -6.92 -5.44
CA ILE A 94 2.29 -8.12 -5.84
C ILE A 94 2.17 -8.34 -7.36
N GLU A 95 0.96 -8.29 -7.90
CA GLU A 95 0.69 -8.45 -9.34
C GLU A 95 1.44 -7.42 -10.18
N CYS A 96 1.35 -6.13 -9.81
CA CYS A 96 2.06 -5.07 -10.52
C CYS A 96 3.58 -5.19 -10.38
N THR A 97 4.10 -5.57 -9.21
CA THR A 97 5.55 -5.77 -9.03
C THR A 97 6.07 -6.90 -9.91
N MET A 98 5.36 -8.03 -9.96
CA MET A 98 5.70 -9.16 -10.83
C MET A 98 5.75 -8.74 -12.29
N PHE A 99 4.74 -7.98 -12.73
CA PHE A 99 4.68 -7.46 -14.09
C PHE A 99 5.85 -6.52 -14.40
N SER A 100 6.14 -5.55 -13.53
CA SER A 100 7.20 -4.56 -13.75
C SER A 100 8.62 -5.14 -13.77
N ASN A 101 8.87 -6.26 -13.08
CA ASN A 101 10.21 -6.83 -12.92
C ASN A 101 10.39 -8.20 -13.58
N ASN A 102 9.34 -8.76 -14.20
CA ASN A 102 9.34 -10.14 -14.67
C ASN A 102 9.77 -11.15 -13.56
N SER A 103 9.31 -10.91 -12.32
CA SER A 103 9.66 -11.73 -11.16
C SER A 103 8.60 -12.78 -10.85
N THR A 104 8.98 -13.81 -10.09
CA THR A 104 8.02 -14.84 -9.67
C THR A 104 7.14 -14.34 -8.52
N ARG A 105 5.97 -14.95 -8.35
CA ARG A 105 5.11 -14.68 -7.18
C ARG A 105 5.82 -14.97 -5.87
N PHE A 106 6.55 -16.09 -5.80
CA PHE A 106 7.27 -16.51 -4.59
C PHE A 106 8.30 -15.46 -4.16
N GLU A 107 9.14 -15.02 -5.09
CA GLU A 107 10.15 -13.98 -4.85
C GLU A 107 9.51 -12.67 -4.42
N THR A 108 8.49 -12.23 -5.16
CA THR A 108 7.80 -10.96 -4.91
C THR A 108 7.12 -10.95 -3.55
N GLU A 109 6.42 -12.03 -3.18
CA GLU A 109 5.83 -12.18 -1.86
C GLU A 109 6.90 -12.21 -0.76
N ALA A 110 8.04 -12.87 -0.97
CA ALA A 110 9.12 -12.90 0.00
C ALA A 110 9.66 -11.47 0.26
N MET A 111 9.86 -10.68 -0.80
CA MET A 111 10.31 -9.29 -0.68
C MET A 111 9.25 -8.38 -0.06
N PHE A 112 7.96 -8.62 -0.35
CA PHE A 112 6.85 -7.87 0.24
C PHE A 112 6.74 -8.16 1.75
N LYS A 113 6.81 -9.44 2.13
CA LYS A 113 6.86 -9.89 3.54
C LYS A 113 8.06 -9.26 4.27
N TYR A 114 9.24 -9.32 3.67
CA TYR A 114 10.45 -8.70 4.19
C TYR A 114 10.25 -7.20 4.41
N HIS A 115 9.67 -6.49 3.44
CA HIS A 115 9.41 -5.06 3.55
C HIS A 115 8.47 -4.72 4.71
N LEU A 116 7.37 -5.47 4.86
CA LEU A 116 6.37 -5.28 5.93
C LEU A 116 6.91 -5.63 7.32
N GLN A 117 7.74 -6.67 7.44
CA GLN A 117 8.35 -7.07 8.70
C GLN A 117 9.17 -5.95 9.33
N HIS A 118 9.85 -5.15 8.49
CA HIS A 118 10.71 -4.06 8.93
C HIS A 118 10.02 -2.69 8.96
N SER A 119 8.70 -2.61 8.70
CA SER A 119 7.98 -1.34 8.66
C SER A 119 8.05 -0.57 9.98
N SER A 120 7.95 -1.25 11.12
CA SER A 120 7.97 -0.58 12.43
C SER A 120 9.32 0.05 12.75
N ASP A 121 10.42 -0.65 12.50
CA ASP A 121 11.77 -0.14 12.74
C ASP A 121 12.15 0.95 11.73
N ARG A 122 11.73 0.79 10.47
CA ARG A 122 11.90 1.83 9.44
C ARG A 122 11.20 3.12 9.84
N VAL A 123 9.94 3.06 10.28
CA VAL A 123 9.20 4.27 10.68
C VAL A 123 9.84 4.93 11.90
N ARG A 124 10.28 4.16 12.91
CA ARG A 124 11.05 4.70 14.04
C ARG A 124 12.32 5.43 13.58
N SER A 125 13.08 4.83 12.66
CA SER A 125 14.30 5.43 12.11
C SER A 125 14.01 6.73 11.36
N LEU A 126 12.95 6.79 10.56
CA LEU A 126 12.56 7.99 9.82
C LEU A 126 12.13 9.13 10.75
N ILE A 127 11.34 8.82 11.79
CA ILE A 127 10.94 9.80 12.80
C ILE A 127 12.18 10.36 13.52
N ALA A 128 13.10 9.48 13.95
CA ALA A 128 14.34 9.90 14.62
C ALA A 128 15.19 10.82 13.73
N LYS A 129 15.32 10.51 12.43
CA LYS A 129 16.03 11.35 11.46
C LYS A 129 15.38 12.72 11.28
N SER A 130 14.04 12.77 11.20
CA SER A 130 13.30 14.02 11.07
C SER A 130 13.47 14.91 12.30
N CYS A 131 13.45 14.34 13.51
CA CYS A 131 13.72 15.08 14.74
C CYS A 131 15.15 15.65 14.77
N LYS A 132 16.15 14.85 14.35
CA LYS A 132 17.55 15.30 14.30
C LYS A 132 17.75 16.46 13.30
N ALA A 133 17.19 16.35 12.10
CA ALA A 133 17.29 17.39 11.08
C ALA A 133 16.71 18.74 11.54
N LYS A 134 15.61 18.71 12.32
CA LYS A 134 15.02 19.93 12.91
C LYS A 134 15.91 20.56 13.98
N ALA A 135 16.59 19.74 14.79
CA ALA A 135 17.51 20.20 15.83
C ALA A 135 18.78 20.82 15.24
N ASP A 136 19.31 20.27 14.14
CA ASP A 136 20.51 20.78 13.47
C ASP A 136 20.24 22.07 12.64
N SER A 137 18.96 22.45 12.48
CA SER A 137 18.52 23.64 11.73
C SER A 137 18.05 24.81 12.64
N SER A 138 18.18 24.66 13.96
CA SER A 138 17.83 25.67 14.98
C SER A 138 19.09 26.17 15.68
#